data_AF-A0A415JIQ1-F1
#
_entry.id   AF-A0A415JIQ1-F1
#
_cell.length_a   1.000
_cell.length_b   1.000
_cell.length_c   1.000
_cell.angle_alpha   90.00
_cell.angle_beta   90.00
_cell.angle_gamma   90.00
#
_symmetry.space_group_name_H-M   'P 1'
#
loop_
_entity.id
_entity.type
_entity.pdbx_description
1 polymer ?
#
loop_
_entity_poly.entity_id
_entity_poly.type
_entity_poly.pdbx_seq_one_letter_code
_entity_poly.pdbx_strand_id
1 'polypeptide(L)'
;MFYFEDEPHDDGTFVHEAVQSFLGEIVDVAMPCPFKARGLETIRMQITQAYPAFFIGRRVSGNKRGLVVSVRYADISSGACISDQISTAVRRIETSHTRPQSHATRAKRANFIADLID
;
A
#
# COMPACT_ATOMS: atom_id res chain seq x y z
N MET A 1 18.39 0.48 27.31
CA MET A 1 18.67 0.86 25.91
C MET A 1 18.01 -0.21 25.05
N PHE A 2 16.88 0.09 24.44
CA PHE A 2 16.12 -0.87 23.64
C PHE A 2 16.59 -0.73 22.19
N TYR A 3 17.15 -1.81 21.64
CA TYR A 3 17.50 -1.90 20.23
C TYR A 3 16.25 -2.30 19.45
N PHE A 4 15.78 -1.41 18.58
CA PHE A 4 14.86 -1.77 17.51
C PHE A 4 15.72 -2.13 16.31
N GLU A 5 15.94 -3.42 16.07
CA GLU A 5 16.21 -3.88 14.71
C GLU A 5 14.88 -3.81 13.96
N ASP A 6 14.53 -2.63 13.47
CA ASP A 6 13.41 -2.51 12.54
C ASP A 6 13.89 -3.05 11.19
N GLU A 7 13.55 -4.32 10.95
CA GLU A 7 13.26 -4.85 9.61
C GLU A 7 12.51 -3.76 8.83
N PRO A 8 12.75 -3.52 7.53
CA PRO A 8 12.11 -2.43 6.81
C PRO A 8 10.60 -2.72 6.71
N HIS A 9 9.85 -2.37 7.74
CA HIS A 9 8.43 -2.20 7.72
C HIS A 9 8.23 -0.99 6.82
N ASP A 10 7.79 -1.23 5.58
CA ASP A 10 7.12 -0.18 4.83
C ASP A 10 6.05 0.40 5.76
N ASP A 11 6.23 1.64 6.21
CA ASP A 11 5.34 2.38 7.14
C ASP A 11 3.90 2.56 6.59
N GLY A 12 3.55 1.82 5.54
CA GLY A 12 2.36 1.97 4.74
C GLY A 12 2.46 3.19 3.82
N THR A 13 3.67 3.70 3.55
CA THR A 13 3.84 4.95 2.77
C THR A 13 3.45 4.72 1.31
N PHE A 14 3.94 3.63 0.70
CA PHE A 14 3.56 3.30 -0.68
C PHE A 14 2.10 2.84 -0.78
N VAL A 15 1.59 2.18 0.27
CA VAL A 15 0.17 1.81 0.37
C VAL A 15 -0.72 3.04 0.47
N HIS A 16 -0.31 4.03 1.27
CA HIS A 16 -1.02 5.30 1.41
C HIS A 16 -1.09 6.02 0.07
N GLU A 17 0.04 6.19 -0.61
CA GLU A 17 0.11 6.83 -1.94
C GLU A 17 -0.73 6.06 -2.98
N ALA A 18 -0.65 4.72 -2.99
CA ALA A 18 -1.47 3.89 -3.85
C ALA A 18 -2.96 4.12 -3.59
N VAL A 19 -3.38 4.14 -2.33
CA VAL A 19 -4.79 4.33 -1.94
C VAL A 19 -5.28 5.74 -2.27
N GLN A 20 -4.43 6.77 -2.15
CA GLN A 20 -4.78 8.13 -2.59
C GLN A 20 -5.17 8.15 -4.08
N SER A 21 -4.49 7.37 -4.93
CA SER A 21 -4.83 7.28 -6.36
C SER A 21 -6.18 6.61 -6.65
N PHE A 22 -6.80 5.96 -5.66
CA PHE A 22 -8.10 5.31 -5.78
C PHE A 22 -9.24 6.07 -5.09
N LEU A 23 -9.04 7.32 -4.65
CA LEU A 23 -10.13 8.12 -4.09
C LEU A 23 -11.28 8.28 -5.09
N GLY A 24 -12.48 7.85 -4.71
CA GLY A 24 -13.67 7.82 -5.55
C GLY A 24 -13.83 6.55 -6.38
N GLU A 25 -12.81 5.71 -6.47
CA GLU A 25 -12.82 4.47 -7.26
C GLU A 25 -13.37 3.28 -6.49
N ILE A 26 -13.87 2.28 -7.24
CA ILE A 26 -14.34 1.02 -6.68
C ILE A 26 -13.22 -0.01 -6.69
N VAL A 27 -12.92 -0.55 -5.52
CA VAL A 27 -11.92 -1.59 -5.30
C VAL A 27 -12.51 -2.82 -4.63
N ASP A 28 -11.98 -3.97 -4.97
CA ASP A 28 -12.22 -5.23 -4.29
C ASP A 28 -11.15 -5.45 -3.21
N VAL A 29 -11.58 -5.62 -1.96
CA VAL A 29 -10.69 -5.90 -0.84
C VAL A 29 -11.22 -7.11 -0.08
N ALA A 30 -10.41 -8.14 0.02
CA ALA A 30 -10.62 -9.27 0.89
C ALA A 30 -10.28 -8.88 2.33
N MET A 31 -11.27 -8.92 3.23
CA MET A 31 -11.11 -8.56 4.65
C MET A 31 -11.46 -9.71 5.57
N PRO A 32 -10.93 -9.76 6.80
CA PRO A 32 -11.31 -10.75 7.79
C PRO A 32 -12.83 -10.71 8.04
N CYS A 33 -13.49 -11.86 7.90
CA CYS A 33 -14.90 -11.95 8.23
C CYS A 33 -15.08 -11.81 9.75
N PRO A 34 -16.02 -10.97 10.24
CA PRO A 34 -16.30 -10.86 11.67
C PRO A 34 -16.77 -12.19 12.30
N PHE A 35 -17.27 -13.12 11.48
CA PHE A 35 -17.52 -14.49 11.91
C PHE A 35 -16.22 -15.29 11.81
N LYS A 36 -15.62 -15.57 12.98
CA LYS A 36 -14.31 -16.23 13.19
C LYS A 36 -14.05 -17.54 12.42
N ALA A 37 -15.04 -18.09 11.72
CA ALA A 37 -14.97 -19.36 10.99
C ALA A 37 -14.90 -19.24 9.45
N ARG A 38 -15.00 -18.03 8.85
CA ARG A 38 -15.15 -17.89 7.37
C ARG A 38 -13.94 -17.35 6.61
N GLY A 39 -12.79 -17.17 7.24
CA GLY A 39 -11.60 -16.64 6.54
C GLY A 39 -11.84 -15.21 6.01
N LEU A 40 -11.29 -14.92 4.81
CA LEU A 40 -11.44 -13.62 4.16
C LEU A 40 -12.75 -13.54 3.36
N GLU A 41 -13.47 -12.44 3.50
CA GLU A 41 -14.63 -12.06 2.67
C GLU A 41 -14.20 -10.97 1.69
N THR A 42 -14.36 -11.20 0.40
CA THR A 42 -14.12 -10.17 -0.63
C THR A 42 -15.26 -9.17 -0.67
N ILE A 43 -14.91 -7.90 -0.50
CA ILE A 43 -15.82 -6.79 -0.41
C ILE A 43 -15.53 -5.82 -1.55
N ARG A 44 -16.54 -5.56 -2.37
CA ARG A 44 -16.50 -4.47 -3.34
C ARG A 44 -16.92 -3.17 -2.68
N MET A 45 -16.02 -2.19 -2.64
CA MET A 45 -16.25 -0.91 -1.97
C MET A 45 -15.73 0.26 -2.80
N GLN A 46 -16.35 1.43 -2.66
CA GLN A 46 -15.80 2.69 -3.14
C GLN A 46 -14.89 3.28 -2.05
N ILE A 47 -13.65 3.65 -2.36
CA ILE A 47 -12.81 4.40 -1.42
C ILE A 47 -13.32 5.83 -1.40
N THR A 48 -13.73 6.31 -0.23
CA THR A 48 -14.37 7.62 -0.06
C THR A 48 -13.45 8.65 0.56
N GLN A 49 -12.55 8.22 1.45
CA GLN A 49 -11.61 9.08 2.17
C GLN A 49 -10.32 8.31 2.44
N ALA A 50 -9.19 9.01 2.43
CA ALA A 50 -7.88 8.50 2.80
C ALA A 50 -7.29 9.40 3.89
N TYR A 51 -6.85 8.80 4.98
CA TYR A 51 -6.20 9.45 6.11
C TYR A 51 -4.76 8.93 6.24
N PRO A 52 -3.88 9.56 7.03
CA PRO A 52 -2.48 9.13 7.12
C PRO A 52 -2.25 7.68 7.54
N ALA A 53 -3.14 7.06 8.33
CA ALA A 53 -2.96 5.69 8.85
C ALA A 53 -3.96 4.65 8.30
N PHE A 54 -5.04 5.10 7.67
CA PHE A 54 -6.13 4.23 7.22
C PHE A 54 -6.96 4.94 6.15
N PHE A 55 -7.81 4.18 5.46
CA PHE A 55 -8.79 4.72 4.53
C PHE A 55 -10.20 4.23 4.85
N ILE A 56 -11.19 4.98 4.37
CA ILE A 56 -12.61 4.68 4.53
C ILE A 56 -13.18 4.27 3.18
N GLY A 57 -13.75 3.06 3.15
CA GLY A 57 -14.50 2.55 2.02
C GLY A 57 -15.99 2.38 2.33
N ARG A 58 -16.84 2.54 1.31
CA ARG A 58 -18.27 2.27 1.40
C ARG A 58 -18.61 1.07 0.51
N ARG A 59 -19.18 0.01 1.09
CA ARG A 59 -19.63 -1.17 0.33
C ARG A 59 -20.62 -0.76 -0.75
N VAL A 60 -20.40 -1.16 -2.00
CA VAL A 60 -21.29 -0.80 -3.12
C VAL A 60 -22.26 -1.91 -3.54
N SER A 61 -22.02 -3.15 -3.09
CA SER A 61 -22.83 -4.33 -3.43
C SER A 61 -23.06 -5.27 -2.24
N GLY A 62 -23.95 -6.25 -2.43
CA GLY A 62 -24.26 -7.32 -1.46
C GLY A 62 -25.22 -6.92 -0.33
N ASN A 63 -25.44 -7.86 0.60
CA ASN A 63 -26.39 -7.73 1.72
C ASN A 63 -26.02 -6.66 2.76
N LYS A 64 -24.90 -5.97 2.57
CA LYS A 64 -24.40 -4.87 3.41
C LYS A 64 -24.03 -3.64 2.58
N ARG A 65 -24.72 -3.43 1.45
CA ARG A 65 -24.54 -2.24 0.62
C ARG A 65 -24.72 -0.98 1.47
N GLY A 66 -23.81 -0.04 1.33
CA GLY A 66 -23.78 1.20 2.10
C GLY A 66 -23.03 1.11 3.43
N LEU A 67 -22.64 -0.09 3.90
CA LEU A 67 -21.80 -0.25 5.08
C LEU A 67 -20.46 0.46 4.87
N VAL A 68 -20.09 1.27 5.86
CA VAL A 68 -18.79 1.95 5.90
C VAL A 68 -17.79 1.06 6.62
N VAL A 69 -16.61 0.91 6.03
CA VAL A 69 -15.50 0.11 6.56
C VAL A 69 -14.24 0.96 6.60
N SER A 70 -13.47 0.83 7.67
CA SER A 70 -12.15 1.42 7.82
C SER A 70 -11.09 0.34 7.67
N VAL A 71 -10.06 0.60 6.86
CA VAL A 71 -8.95 -0.34 6.64
C VAL A 71 -7.63 0.38 6.90
N ARG A 72 -6.81 -0.17 7.80
CA ARG A 72 -5.48 0.40 8.10
C ARG A 72 -4.50 0.01 7.01
N TYR A 73 -3.55 0.88 6.69
CA TYR A 73 -2.49 0.52 5.73
C TYR A 73 -1.66 -0.66 6.22
N ALA A 74 -1.41 -0.75 7.53
CA ALA A 74 -0.76 -1.89 8.15
C ALA A 74 -1.51 -3.22 7.93
N ASP A 75 -2.84 -3.20 7.80
CA ASP A 75 -3.62 -4.43 7.50
C ASP A 75 -3.40 -4.88 6.05
N ILE A 76 -3.17 -3.95 5.12
CA ILE A 76 -2.81 -4.26 3.74
C ILE A 76 -1.35 -4.77 3.67
N SER A 77 -0.42 -4.07 4.30
CA SER A 77 1.01 -4.44 4.29
C SER A 77 1.26 -5.80 4.96
N SER A 78 0.56 -6.11 6.05
CA SER A 78 0.65 -7.42 6.73
C SER A 78 -0.10 -8.54 6.02
N GLY A 79 -0.90 -8.24 5.00
CA GLY A 79 -1.75 -9.21 4.30
C GLY A 79 -3.00 -9.64 5.07
N ALA A 80 -3.32 -8.99 6.19
CA ALA A 80 -4.57 -9.21 6.91
C ALA A 80 -5.79 -8.78 6.06
N CYS A 81 -5.63 -7.74 5.25
CA CYS A 81 -6.51 -7.35 4.16
C CYS A 81 -5.76 -7.46 2.84
N ILE A 82 -6.42 -7.95 1.78
CA ILE A 82 -5.77 -8.18 0.48
C ILE A 82 -6.56 -7.50 -0.63
N SER A 83 -5.88 -6.80 -1.53
CA SER A 83 -6.49 -6.22 -2.73
C SER A 83 -5.50 -6.18 -3.88
N ASP A 84 -5.79 -6.94 -4.94
CA ASP A 84 -4.91 -7.02 -6.12
C ASP A 84 -4.72 -5.66 -6.80
N GLN A 85 -5.75 -4.82 -6.80
CA GLN A 85 -5.71 -3.48 -7.38
C GLN A 85 -4.74 -2.57 -6.60
N ILE A 86 -4.86 -2.56 -5.27
CA ILE A 86 -3.98 -1.76 -4.41
C ILE A 86 -2.56 -2.31 -4.49
N SER A 87 -2.36 -3.64 -4.38
CA SER A 87 -1.04 -4.26 -4.49
C SER A 87 -0.36 -3.97 -5.84
N THR A 88 -1.13 -3.92 -6.94
CA THR A 88 -0.59 -3.55 -8.26
C THR A 88 -0.17 -2.09 -8.30
N ALA A 89 -0.96 -1.19 -7.72
CA ALA A 89 -0.62 0.24 -7.65
C ALA A 89 0.62 0.48 -6.77
N VAL A 90 0.71 -0.18 -5.62
CA VAL A 90 1.89 -0.14 -4.73
C VAL A 90 3.15 -0.51 -5.52
N ARG A 91 3.15 -1.65 -6.23
CA ARG A 91 4.30 -2.06 -7.06
C ARG A 91 4.68 -1.04 -8.13
N ARG A 92 3.69 -0.35 -8.74
CA ARG A 92 3.96 0.72 -9.73
C ARG A 92 4.63 1.92 -9.07
N ILE A 93 4.22 2.29 -7.87
CA ILE A 93 4.79 3.41 -7.11
C ILE A 93 6.20 3.06 -6.63
N GLU A 94 6.41 1.87 -6.06
CA GLU A 94 7.73 1.38 -5.64
C GLU A 94 8.72 1.37 -6.81
N THR A 95 8.30 0.86 -7.98
CA THR A 95 9.15 0.86 -9.19
C THR A 95 9.44 2.27 -9.71
N SER A 96 8.52 3.21 -9.50
CA SER A 96 8.72 4.62 -9.87
C SER A 96 9.67 5.35 -8.91
N HIS A 97 9.68 4.98 -7.63
CA HIS A 97 10.59 5.54 -6.61
C HIS A 97 12.01 4.96 -6.67
N THR A 98 12.16 3.71 -7.09
CA THR A 98 13.47 3.04 -7.21
C THR A 98 14.25 3.42 -8.47
N ARG A 99 13.56 3.77 -9.57
CA ARG A 99 14.18 4.26 -10.82
C ARG A 99 15.05 5.53 -10.68
N PRO A 100 14.63 6.59 -9.97
CA PRO A 100 15.48 7.77 -9.78
C PRO A 100 16.69 7.49 -8.88
N GLN A 101 16.59 6.57 -7.91
CA GLN A 101 17.73 6.18 -7.06
C GLN A 101 18.81 5.38 -7.81
N SER A 102 18.42 4.50 -8.75
CA SER A 102 19.40 3.72 -9.53
C SER A 102 20.18 4.59 -10.52
N HIS A 103 19.57 5.63 -11.07
CA HIS A 103 20.26 6.62 -11.91
C HIS A 103 21.21 7.51 -11.10
N ALA A 104 20.82 7.96 -9.91
CA ALA A 104 21.66 8.79 -9.05
C ALA A 104 22.90 8.04 -8.52
N THR A 105 22.76 6.76 -8.18
CA THR A 105 23.88 5.91 -7.74
C THR A 105 24.84 5.56 -8.87
N ARG A 106 24.32 5.29 -10.08
CA ARG A 106 25.14 5.08 -11.28
C ARG A 106 25.92 6.33 -11.68
N ALA A 107 25.31 7.52 -11.59
CA ALA A 107 25.98 8.79 -11.86
C ALA A 107 27.09 9.09 -10.84
N LYS A 108 26.86 8.88 -9.54
CA LYS A 108 27.90 9.02 -8.50
C LYS A 108 29.07 8.07 -8.72
N ARG A 109 28.82 6.82 -9.10
CA ARG A 109 29.87 5.84 -9.37
C ARG A 109 30.66 6.16 -10.65
N ALA A 110 30.01 6.69 -11.68
CA ALA A 110 30.69 7.14 -12.90
C ALA A 110 31.62 8.33 -12.61
N ASN A 111 31.15 9.31 -11.82
CA ASN A 111 31.96 10.45 -11.42
C ASN A 111 33.15 10.05 -10.53
N PHE A 112 32.96 9.10 -9.61
CA PHE A 112 34.06 8.58 -8.77
C PHE A 112 35.13 7.83 -9.58
N ILE A 113 34.75 7.12 -10.64
CA ILE A 113 35.72 6.43 -11.53
C ILE A 113 36.48 7.45 -12.38
N ALA A 114 35.81 8.52 -12.84
CA ALA A 114 36.47 9.59 -13.57
C ALA A 114 37.54 10.30 -12.72
N ASP A 115 37.25 10.59 -11.45
CA ASP A 115 38.20 11.21 -10.50
C ASP A 115 39.37 10.29 -10.09
N LEU A 116 39.31 8.98 -10.36
CA LEU A 116 40.37 8.02 -10.01
C LEU A 116 41.37 7.78 -11.16
N ILE A 117 41.04 8.23 -12.37
CA ILE A 117 41.82 8.01 -13.59
C ILE A 117 42.59 9.28 -14.01
N ASP A 118 42.29 10.43 -13.40
CA ASP A 118 43.07 11.68 -13.49
C ASP A 118 44.13 11.75 -12.36
#